data_AF-A0A1G1ITA6-F1
#
_entry.id   AF-A0A1G1ITA6-F1
#
_cell.length_a   1.000
_cell.length_b   1.000
_cell.length_c   1.000
_cell.angle_alpha   90.00
_cell.angle_beta   90.00
_cell.angle_gamma   90.00
#
_symmetry.space_group_name_H-M   'P 1'
#
loop_
_entity.id
_entity.type
_entity.pdbx_description
1 polymer ?
#
loop_
_entity_poly.entity_id
_entity_poly.type
_entity_poly.pdbx_seq_one_letter_code
_entity_poly.pdbx_strand_id
1 'polypeptide(L)'
;MFKKGFTLLEVLIVVIIIGILVAIALPQYTTTLEKGKSAEAATNVGSIRSALDRYWYQNGAITTTISNLDIDDPNNITNKLYTYTVTDGGTTATTRIYTVTATRTAGGNTYTVSWQQDSNVSGKLLRSSNLGGPTS
;
A
#
# COMPACT_ATOMS: atom_id res chain seq x y z
N MET A 1 -40.73 -38.82 -22.38
CA MET A 1 -39.62 -37.84 -22.40
C MET A 1 -38.61 -38.26 -21.34
N PHE A 2 -37.47 -38.85 -21.71
CA PHE A 2 -36.44 -39.20 -20.75
C PHE A 2 -35.68 -37.93 -20.35
N LYS A 3 -35.91 -37.45 -19.12
CA LYS A 3 -35.03 -36.45 -18.52
C LYS A 3 -33.67 -37.11 -18.34
N LYS A 4 -32.67 -36.72 -19.15
CA LYS A 4 -31.27 -37.08 -18.93
C LYS A 4 -30.85 -36.48 -17.58
N GLY A 5 -30.63 -37.33 -16.59
CA GLY A 5 -30.01 -36.95 -15.32
C GLY A 5 -28.51 -36.76 -15.50
N PHE A 6 -27.92 -35.82 -14.77
CA PHE A 6 -26.47 -35.65 -14.66
C PHE A 6 -25.83 -36.93 -14.09
N THR A 7 -24.71 -37.37 -14.65
CA THR A 7 -23.94 -38.48 -14.05
C THR A 7 -23.07 -37.98 -12.90
N LEU A 8 -22.88 -38.83 -11.88
CA LEU A 8 -21.97 -38.52 -10.78
C LEU A 8 -20.51 -38.35 -11.26
N LEU A 9 -20.14 -39.05 -12.33
CA LEU A 9 -18.81 -38.99 -12.92
C LEU A 9 -18.56 -37.65 -13.63
N GLU A 10 -19.56 -37.08 -14.30
CA GLU A 10 -19.48 -35.74 -14.89
C GLU A 10 -19.26 -34.68 -13.81
N VAL A 11 -20.02 -34.75 -12.70
CA VAL A 11 -19.84 -33.80 -11.58
C VAL A 11 -18.48 -33.99 -10.91
N LEU A 12 -18.00 -35.22 -10.75
CA LEU A 12 -16.69 -35.50 -10.14
C LEU A 12 -15.53 -34.87 -10.92
N ILE A 13 -15.49 -35.06 -12.24
CA ILE A 13 -14.42 -34.50 -13.08
C ILE A 13 -14.45 -32.97 -13.06
N VAL A 14 -15.64 -32.38 -13.09
CA VAL A 14 -15.79 -30.90 -13.04
C VAL A 14 -15.24 -30.34 -11.73
N VAL A 15 -15.54 -30.95 -10.59
CA VAL A 15 -15.03 -30.50 -9.29
C VAL A 15 -13.50 -30.65 -9.21
N ILE A 16 -12.94 -31.72 -9.78
CA ILE A 16 -11.48 -31.91 -9.84
C ILE A 16 -10.82 -30.80 -10.67
N ILE A 17 -11.36 -30.49 -11.85
CA ILE A 17 -10.81 -29.44 -12.72
C ILE A 17 -10.90 -28.08 -12.03
N ILE A 18 -12.05 -27.74 -11.43
CA ILE A 18 -12.23 -26.49 -10.68
C ILE A 18 -11.25 -26.43 -9.49
N GLY A 19 -11.03 -27.54 -8.78
CA GLY A 19 -10.08 -27.60 -7.68
C GLY A 19 -8.65 -27.25 -8.10
N ILE A 20 -8.18 -27.79 -9.24
CA ILE A 20 -6.85 -27.48 -9.79
C ILE A 20 -6.74 -26.00 -10.18
N LEU A 21 -7.76 -25.47 -10.85
CA LEU A 21 -7.78 -24.05 -11.26
C LEU A 21 -7.75 -23.11 -10.06
N VAL A 22 -8.54 -23.40 -9.02
CA VAL A 22 -8.62 -22.59 -7.79
C VAL A 22 -7.29 -22.60 -7.03
N ALA A 23 -6.61 -23.76 -6.96
CA ALA A 23 -5.32 -23.89 -6.28
C ALA A 23 -4.24 -22.96 -6.86
N ILE A 24 -4.25 -22.75 -8.18
CA ILE A 24 -3.30 -21.86 -8.87
C ILE A 24 -3.80 -20.41 -8.83
N ALA A 25 -5.10 -20.18 -9.04
CA ALA A 25 -5.65 -18.83 -9.19
C ALA A 25 -5.70 -18.03 -7.89
N LEU A 26 -6.04 -18.66 -6.76
CA LEU A 26 -6.19 -17.97 -5.48
C LEU A 26 -4.94 -17.21 -5.01
N PRO A 27 -3.72 -17.82 -4.96
CA PRO A 27 -2.53 -17.10 -4.49
C PRO A 27 -2.14 -15.93 -5.42
N GLN A 28 -2.38 -16.05 -6.73
CA GLN A 28 -2.13 -14.97 -7.68
C GLN A 28 -3.13 -13.82 -7.51
N TYR A 29 -4.39 -14.15 -7.27
CA TYR A 29 -5.46 -13.16 -7.09
C TYR A 29 -5.25 -12.30 -5.84
N THR A 30 -4.92 -12.90 -4.70
CA THR A 30 -4.65 -12.16 -3.44
C THR A 30 -3.48 -11.18 -3.60
N THR A 31 -2.41 -11.60 -4.27
CA THR A 31 -1.25 -10.74 -4.54
C THR A 31 -1.64 -9.55 -5.43
N THR A 32 -2.50 -9.77 -6.42
CA THR A 32 -2.96 -8.71 -7.33
C THR A 32 -3.85 -7.70 -6.61
N LEU A 33 -4.72 -8.17 -5.72
CA LEU A 33 -5.53 -7.30 -4.87
C LEU A 33 -4.67 -6.43 -3.96
N GLU A 34 -3.65 -6.99 -3.30
CA GLU A 34 -2.76 -6.19 -2.44
C GLU A 34 -1.94 -5.18 -3.25
N LYS A 35 -1.52 -5.52 -4.48
CA LYS A 35 -0.91 -4.54 -5.40
C LYS A 35 -1.84 -3.37 -5.70
N GLY A 36 -3.11 -3.63 -6.00
CA GLY A 36 -4.12 -2.59 -6.21
C GLY A 36 -4.30 -1.68 -4.99
N LYS A 37 -4.44 -2.26 -3.79
CA LYS A 37 -4.54 -1.51 -2.54
C LYS A 37 -3.27 -0.68 -2.26
N SER A 38 -2.09 -1.21 -2.60
CA SER A 38 -0.84 -0.49 -2.44
C SER A 38 -0.70 0.70 -3.41
N ALA A 39 -1.42 0.70 -4.53
CA ALA A 39 -1.45 1.85 -5.43
C ALA A 39 -2.20 3.02 -4.79
N GLU A 40 -3.33 2.74 -4.13
CA GLU A 40 -4.06 3.73 -3.33
C GLU A 40 -3.19 4.30 -2.20
N ALA A 41 -2.48 3.42 -1.47
CA ALA A 41 -1.54 3.83 -0.43
C ALA A 41 -0.43 4.76 -0.98
N ALA A 42 0.09 4.48 -2.19
CA ALA A 42 1.08 5.33 -2.83
C ALA A 42 0.54 6.72 -3.17
N THR A 43 -0.71 6.83 -3.61
CA THR A 43 -1.39 8.11 -3.85
C THR A 43 -1.51 8.93 -2.57
N ASN A 44 -1.90 8.29 -1.47
CA ASN A 44 -2.01 8.95 -0.16
C ASN A 44 -0.64 9.38 0.37
N VAL A 45 0.39 8.54 0.22
CA VAL A 45 1.79 8.91 0.52
C VAL A 45 2.23 10.12 -0.30
N GLY A 46 1.89 10.19 -1.58
CA GLY A 46 2.17 11.36 -2.44
C GLY A 46 1.47 12.63 -1.96
N SER A 47 0.24 12.51 -1.49
CA SER A 47 -0.52 13.63 -0.93
C SER A 47 0.10 14.15 0.37
N ILE A 48 0.47 13.25 1.28
CA ILE A 48 1.20 13.57 2.52
C ILE A 48 2.54 14.24 2.18
N ARG A 49 3.30 13.70 1.23
CA ARG A 49 4.57 14.29 0.77
C ARG A 49 4.38 15.73 0.31
N SER A 50 3.42 15.98 -0.57
CA SER A 50 3.13 17.34 -1.05
C SER A 50 2.73 18.28 0.08
N ALA A 51 1.98 17.80 1.07
CA ALA A 51 1.61 18.59 2.24
C ALA A 51 2.81 18.89 3.15
N LEU A 52 3.72 17.92 3.34
CA LEU A 52 4.99 18.12 4.05
C LEU A 52 5.90 19.12 3.32
N ASP A 53 5.88 19.11 1.99
CA ASP A 53 6.54 20.13 1.16
C ASP A 53 6.01 21.53 1.47
N ARG A 54 4.70 21.73 1.42
CA ARG A 54 4.08 23.02 1.78
C ARG A 54 4.39 23.43 3.21
N TYR A 55 4.28 22.51 4.17
CA TYR A 55 4.53 22.77 5.59
C TYR A 55 5.97 23.24 5.82
N TRP A 56 6.94 22.58 5.18
CA TRP A 56 8.34 22.96 5.29
C TRP A 56 8.63 24.34 4.71
N TYR A 57 8.04 24.70 3.56
CA TYR A 57 8.22 26.05 2.99
C TYR A 57 7.67 27.16 3.90
N GLN A 58 6.66 26.86 4.72
CA GLN A 58 6.05 27.84 5.63
C GLN A 58 6.78 27.92 6.98
N ASN A 59 7.23 26.78 7.52
CA ASN A 59 7.71 26.67 8.89
C ASN A 59 9.22 26.42 9.01
N GLY A 60 9.91 26.11 7.91
CA GLY A 60 11.34 25.76 7.91
C GLY A 60 11.66 24.42 8.60
N ALA A 61 10.64 23.64 8.96
CA ALA A 61 10.74 22.36 9.63
C ALA A 61 9.64 21.41 9.12
N ILE A 62 9.75 20.13 9.41
CA ILE A 62 8.74 19.13 9.11
C ILE A 62 7.97 18.74 10.39
N THR A 63 6.73 18.30 10.23
CA THR A 63 5.94 17.68 11.30
C THR A 63 5.88 16.17 11.12
N THR A 64 5.99 15.42 12.22
CA THR A 64 5.75 13.97 12.24
C THR A 64 4.27 13.64 12.46
N THR A 65 3.47 14.63 12.87
CA THR A 65 2.03 14.50 13.07
C THR A 65 1.30 14.93 11.80
N ILE A 66 0.58 14.00 11.17
CA ILE A 66 -0.13 14.22 9.90
C ILE A 66 -1.29 15.22 10.08
N SER A 67 -1.92 15.26 11.25
CA SER A 67 -3.01 16.19 11.54
C SER A 67 -2.60 17.68 11.56
N ASN A 68 -1.29 17.97 11.58
CA ASN A 68 -0.75 19.33 11.43
C ASN A 68 -0.57 19.74 9.97
N LEU A 69 -0.81 18.83 9.03
CA LEU A 69 -0.72 19.09 7.60
C LEU A 69 -2.07 19.56 7.07
N ASP A 70 -2.02 20.37 6.02
CA ASP A 70 -3.19 20.85 5.28
C ASP A 70 -3.72 19.76 4.32
N ILE A 71 -4.12 18.62 4.89
CA ILE A 71 -4.79 17.49 4.26
C ILE A 71 -5.70 16.79 5.27
N ASP A 72 -6.73 16.09 4.79
CA ASP A 72 -7.46 15.15 5.64
C ASP A 72 -6.54 13.99 6.02
N ASP A 73 -6.45 13.70 7.31
CA ASP A 73 -5.59 12.62 7.82
C ASP A 73 -6.14 11.25 7.38
N PRO A 74 -5.47 10.51 6.49
CA PRO A 74 -5.94 9.21 6.03
C PRO A 74 -5.97 8.16 7.15
N ASN A 75 -5.36 8.44 8.32
CA ASN A 75 -5.45 7.58 9.49
C ASN A 75 -6.78 7.66 10.22
N ASN A 76 -7.57 8.71 10.03
CA ASN A 76 -8.86 8.92 10.70
C ASN A 76 -10.04 8.23 9.99
N ILE A 77 -9.77 7.56 8.86
CA ILE A 77 -10.78 6.80 8.11
C ILE A 77 -11.09 5.48 8.84
N THR A 78 -12.38 5.21 9.03
CA THR A 78 -12.85 3.92 9.57
C THR A 78 -12.58 2.79 8.57
N ASN A 79 -12.11 1.63 9.03
CA ASN A 79 -11.72 0.49 8.18
C ASN A 79 -10.58 0.79 7.17
N LYS A 80 -9.66 1.70 7.53
CA LYS A 80 -8.47 1.97 6.73
C LYS A 80 -7.67 0.71 6.44
N LEU A 81 -7.15 0.64 5.22
CA LEU A 81 -6.31 -0.47 4.80
C LEU A 81 -4.84 -0.26 5.20
N TYR A 82 -4.40 0.99 5.27
CA TYR A 82 -3.03 1.35 5.62
C TYR A 82 -3.05 2.39 6.74
N THR A 83 -2.03 2.30 7.59
CA THR A 83 -1.68 3.32 8.58
C THR A 83 -0.47 4.09 8.05
N TYR A 84 -0.50 5.41 8.16
CA TYR A 84 0.53 6.30 7.63
C TYR A 84 1.31 6.93 8.78
N THR A 85 2.63 6.88 8.70
CA THR A 85 3.55 7.51 9.65
C THR A 85 4.56 8.38 8.92
N VAL A 86 4.97 9.47 9.57
CA VAL A 86 6.01 10.36 9.09
C VAL A 86 7.16 10.33 10.10
N THR A 87 8.36 10.03 9.61
CA THR A 87 9.58 10.04 10.39
C THR A 87 10.48 11.15 9.88
N ASP A 88 10.93 12.04 10.76
CA ASP A 88 11.94 13.02 10.43
C ASP A 88 13.33 12.36 10.40
N GLY A 89 14.09 12.59 9.34
CA GLY A 89 15.44 12.07 9.13
C GLY A 89 16.53 13.13 9.29
N GLY A 90 16.21 14.28 9.88
CA GLY A 90 17.15 15.38 10.10
C GLY A 90 16.83 16.64 9.30
N THR A 91 15.55 16.91 9.08
CA THR A 91 15.09 18.10 8.35
C THR A 91 15.48 19.37 9.10
N THR A 92 15.99 20.35 8.36
CA THR A 92 16.38 21.69 8.81
C THR A 92 15.78 22.73 7.87
N ALA A 93 15.93 24.03 8.17
CA ALA A 93 15.44 25.12 7.32
C ALA A 93 16.02 25.13 5.89
N THR A 94 17.12 24.41 5.65
CA THR A 94 17.78 24.30 4.34
C THR A 94 17.78 22.90 3.76
N THR A 95 17.42 21.87 4.54
CA THR A 95 17.59 20.46 4.16
C THR A 95 16.37 19.66 4.54
N ARG A 96 15.87 18.81 3.64
CA ARG A 96 14.62 18.05 3.82
C ARG A 96 14.92 16.56 3.71
N ILE A 97 14.95 15.89 4.85
CA ILE A 97 15.20 14.45 4.93
C ILE A 97 14.11 13.88 5.81
N TYR A 98 13.25 13.07 5.22
CA TYR A 98 12.10 12.49 5.91
C TYR A 98 11.64 11.23 5.20
N THR A 99 10.93 10.40 5.94
CA THR A 99 10.30 9.20 5.38
C THR A 99 8.82 9.19 5.71
N VAL A 100 7.98 9.04 4.70
CA VAL A 100 6.55 8.76 4.86
C VAL A 100 6.36 7.28 4.61
N THR A 101 5.77 6.55 5.55
CA THR A 101 5.53 5.10 5.42
C THR A 101 4.05 4.80 5.57
N ALA A 102 3.49 4.11 4.59
CA ALA A 102 2.20 3.45 4.68
C ALA A 102 2.41 1.97 5.00
N THR A 103 1.91 1.52 6.14
CA THR A 103 1.98 0.13 6.59
C THR A 103 0.59 -0.48 6.61
N ARG A 104 0.42 -1.65 5.98
CA ARG A 104 -0.88 -2.32 5.92
C ARG A 104 -1.36 -2.71 7.32
N THR A 105 -2.60 -2.35 7.64
CA THR A 105 -3.21 -2.63 8.95
C THR A 105 -3.39 -4.14 9.18
N ALA A 106 -3.74 -4.90 8.13
CA ALA A 106 -3.80 -6.35 8.14
C ALA A 106 -2.52 -6.94 7.51
N GLY A 107 -1.66 -7.59 8.29
CA GLY A 107 -0.39 -8.16 7.80
C GLY A 107 0.87 -7.37 8.16
N GLY A 108 0.72 -6.19 8.78
CA GLY A 108 1.83 -5.41 9.35
C GLY A 108 2.90 -5.01 8.34
N ASN A 109 4.18 -5.17 8.72
CA ASN A 109 5.34 -4.77 7.91
C ASN A 109 5.52 -5.59 6.62
N THR A 110 4.66 -6.56 6.36
CA THR A 110 4.67 -7.37 5.13
C THR A 110 4.37 -6.53 3.88
N TYR A 111 3.49 -5.53 4.01
CA TYR A 111 3.06 -4.67 2.91
C TYR A 111 3.28 -3.21 3.29
N THR A 112 4.37 -2.64 2.77
CA THR A 112 4.73 -1.25 3.02
C THR A 112 4.92 -0.50 1.70
N VAL A 113 4.52 0.76 1.71
CA VAL A 113 4.83 1.73 0.65
C VAL A 113 5.40 2.94 1.34
N SER A 114 6.64 3.31 1.02
CA SER A 114 7.27 4.49 1.62
C SER A 114 7.83 5.44 0.58
N TRP A 115 7.79 6.71 0.91
CA TRP A 115 8.57 7.74 0.24
C TRP A 115 9.72 8.10 1.16
N GLN A 116 10.95 7.85 0.72
CA GLN A 116 12.16 8.27 1.42
C GLN A 116 12.73 9.48 0.70
N GLN A 117 12.72 10.64 1.35
CA GLN A 117 13.38 11.86 0.89
C GLN A 117 14.81 11.87 1.41
N ASP A 118 15.79 11.84 0.50
CA ASP A 118 17.22 11.78 0.83
C ASP A 118 17.92 13.15 0.74
N SER A 119 17.33 14.10 0.02
CA SER A 119 17.80 15.49 -0.09
C SER A 119 16.65 16.41 -0.52
N ASN A 120 16.87 17.72 -0.69
CA ASN A 120 15.80 18.62 -1.16
C ASN A 120 15.25 18.27 -2.55
N VAL A 121 16.06 17.61 -3.38
CA VAL A 121 15.75 17.35 -4.80
C VAL A 121 15.59 15.87 -5.12
N SER A 122 16.00 14.99 -4.19
CA SER A 122 16.00 13.55 -4.41
C SER A 122 15.18 12.83 -3.34
N GLY A 123 14.40 11.87 -3.81
CA GLY A 123 13.78 10.86 -2.98
C GLY A 123 13.33 9.69 -3.83
N LYS A 124 12.99 8.59 -3.18
CA LYS A 124 12.62 7.33 -3.82
C LYS A 124 11.33 6.78 -3.22
N LEU A 125 10.46 6.29 -4.12
CA LEU A 125 9.33 5.43 -3.72
C LEU A 125 9.87 4.01 -3.52
N LEU A 126 9.63 3.47 -2.33
CA LEU A 126 9.97 2.11 -1.97
C LEU A 126 8.67 1.33 -1.72
N ARG A 127 8.68 0.06 -2.10
CA ARG A 127 7.57 -0.87 -1.85
C ARG A 127 8.15 -2.18 -1.33
N SER A 128 7.42 -2.90 -0.47
CA SER A 128 7.87 -4.21 -0.02
C SER A 128 7.94 -5.23 -1.17
N SER A 129 8.82 -6.23 -1.05
CA SER A 129 8.98 -7.33 -2.02
C SER A 129 7.68 -8.07 -2.32
N ASN A 130 6.82 -8.20 -1.31
CA ASN A 130 5.52 -8.86 -1.43
C ASN A 130 4.54 -8.13 -2.37
N LEU A 131 4.83 -6.87 -2.71
CA LEU A 131 4.11 -6.07 -3.70
C LEU A 131 4.81 -6.05 -5.07
N GLY A 132 5.95 -6.73 -5.21
CA GLY A 132 6.74 -6.79 -6.44
C GLY A 132 7.48 -5.50 -6.79
N GLY A 133 7.75 -4.63 -5.81
CA GLY A 133 8.63 -3.47 -6.00
C GLY A 133 10.11 -3.79 -5.72
N PRO A 134 11.05 -2.90 -6.11
CA PRO A 134 12.45 -3.05 -5.75
C PRO A 134 12.58 -3.03 -4.22
N THR A 135 13.15 -4.10 -3.67
CA THR A 135 13.56 -4.16 -2.26
C THR A 135 14.69 -3.17 -2.04
N SER A 136 14.59 -2.31 -1.02
CA SER A 136 15.78 -1.64 -0.48
C SER A 136 16.70 -2.62 0.22
#